data_AF-A0A8H4R6T2-F1
#
_entry.id   AF-A0A8H4R6T2-F1
#
_cell.length_a   1.000
_cell.length_b   1.000
_cell.length_c   1.000
_cell.angle_alpha   90.00
_cell.angle_beta   90.00
_cell.angle_gamma   90.00
#
_symmetry.space_group_name_H-M   'P 1'
#
loop_
_entity.id
_entity.type
_entity.pdbx_description
1 polymer ?
#
loop_
_entity_poly.entity_id
_entity_poly.type
_entity_poly.pdbx_seq_one_letter_code
_entity_poly.pdbx_strand_id
1 'polypeptide(L)'
;MGPSLASRLLFHSQPIPLLNHVAPDLSNELHDFVALALRAYVSPWWSKITRYDKDFLPHLNLIITHVIRALDTRIQLLDLPDLVFHDAPTIIVQHYRDYRNAAAKVQTAYATGGAASLPALFAHLQPHMAISHDGVLDREYYRQIVDHILKSSLPPEDYEPESERIIVREVIVKVLIDDVLPKITQPWFINRSILDLIGNIDEPSYIPVPPLEPTSSASHSFIIIILSFLQSFSGMCLALIQAYKQAISTIKLVQQSPSRTPQPPTNPTVSSVPERIARAPSMASAPSADSSFSSAKSVLLHLDNTPASHPSKQATQHNYADQPLTLLSELVSAKDRFTSSSILSFLTMTTSSMTPFVDKLLPHMLYNFLSPSFILNVTRTAKRTLFPNGYPGPQPPIPSVEEQAEWRAKLVAWRGTGGLALFTPLLLGPDPSATLGAALDPLSDPHCNLRLAVFLLDRILVGLFPELAGFPM
;
A
#
# COMPACT_ATOMS: atom_id res chain seq x y z
N MET A 1 -26.08 31.55 -3.15
CA MET A 1 -25.87 30.22 -2.55
C MET A 1 -25.81 30.38 -1.05
N GLY A 2 -26.58 29.61 -0.28
CA GLY A 2 -26.49 29.66 1.19
C GLY A 2 -25.12 29.14 1.68
N PRO A 3 -24.70 29.47 2.91
CA PRO A 3 -23.43 28.98 3.46
C PRO A 3 -23.45 27.45 3.52
N SER A 4 -22.34 26.82 3.11
CA SER A 4 -22.15 25.36 3.15
C SER A 4 -22.25 24.82 4.57
N LEU A 5 -22.47 23.51 4.73
CA LEU A 5 -22.55 22.89 6.05
C LEU A 5 -21.23 23.07 6.82
N ALA A 6 -20.08 22.91 6.15
CA ALA A 6 -18.78 23.22 6.72
C ALA A 6 -18.69 24.68 7.18
N SER A 7 -19.17 25.63 6.36
CA SER A 7 -19.18 27.05 6.71
C SER A 7 -20.01 27.40 7.93
N ARG A 8 -21.03 26.60 8.28
CA ARG A 8 -21.88 26.85 9.44
C ARG A 8 -21.37 26.20 10.72
N LEU A 9 -20.67 25.07 10.60
CA LEU A 9 -20.28 24.25 11.75
C LEU A 9 -18.83 24.44 12.17
N LEU A 10 -17.94 24.74 11.22
CA LEU A 10 -16.50 24.65 11.43
C LEU A 10 -15.79 26.00 11.52
N PHE A 11 -16.42 27.07 11.03
CA PHE A 11 -15.74 28.36 10.85
C PHE A 11 -16.46 29.49 11.55
N HIS A 12 -15.74 30.18 12.45
CA HIS A 12 -16.10 31.51 12.96
C HIS A 12 -15.47 32.64 12.11
N SER A 13 -14.40 32.33 11.38
CA SER A 13 -13.60 33.23 10.54
C SER A 13 -13.27 32.57 9.19
N GLN A 14 -12.37 33.14 8.36
CA GLN A 14 -12.03 32.51 7.07
C GLN A 14 -11.48 31.07 7.24
N PRO A 15 -11.83 30.15 6.33
CA PRO A 15 -11.41 28.75 6.40
C PRO A 15 -9.91 28.61 6.21
N ILE A 16 -9.30 27.79 7.05
CA ILE A 16 -7.88 27.43 7.00
C ILE A 16 -7.74 26.25 6.02
N PRO A 17 -6.92 26.32 4.95
CA PRO A 17 -6.82 25.23 3.98
C PRO A 17 -6.28 23.92 4.60
N LEU A 18 -6.99 22.80 4.43
CA LEU A 18 -6.57 21.49 4.95
C LEU A 18 -5.26 20.97 4.33
N LEU A 19 -5.04 21.25 3.05
CA LEU A 19 -3.87 20.79 2.30
C LEU A 19 -3.23 21.96 1.56
N ASN A 20 -1.91 21.96 1.44
CA ASN A 20 -1.17 22.97 0.69
C ASN A 20 -1.20 22.61 -0.81
N HIS A 21 -1.41 23.60 -1.68
CA HIS A 21 -1.36 23.42 -3.16
C HIS A 21 -2.37 22.45 -3.78
N VAL A 22 -3.56 22.31 -3.19
CA VAL A 22 -4.63 21.44 -3.72
C VAL A 22 -5.73 22.24 -4.43
N ALA A 23 -6.34 21.64 -5.46
CA ALA A 23 -7.48 22.21 -6.17
C ALA A 23 -8.62 22.59 -5.19
N PRO A 24 -9.28 23.74 -5.38
CA PRO A 24 -10.29 24.26 -4.45
C PRO A 24 -11.46 23.27 -4.25
N ASP A 25 -11.81 22.51 -5.28
CA ASP A 25 -12.87 21.49 -5.23
C ASP A 25 -12.58 20.39 -4.20
N LEU A 26 -11.34 19.90 -4.14
CA LEU A 26 -10.94 18.88 -3.17
C LEU A 26 -10.87 19.45 -1.76
N SER A 27 -10.37 20.68 -1.61
CA SER A 27 -10.39 21.37 -0.31
C SER A 27 -11.81 21.52 0.23
N ASN A 28 -12.76 21.96 -0.60
CA ASN A 28 -14.16 22.10 -0.21
C ASN A 28 -14.79 20.74 0.17
N GLU A 29 -14.52 19.69 -0.60
CA GLU A 29 -15.05 18.35 -0.33
C GLU A 29 -14.51 17.77 0.99
N LEU A 30 -13.23 18.00 1.30
CA LEU A 30 -12.61 17.56 2.55
C LEU A 30 -13.20 18.29 3.76
N HIS A 31 -13.39 19.60 3.69
CA HIS A 31 -14.03 20.35 4.77
C HIS A 31 -15.47 19.92 5.01
N ASP A 32 -16.24 19.69 3.94
CA ASP A 32 -17.59 19.13 4.04
C ASP A 32 -17.57 17.75 4.70
N PHE A 33 -16.61 16.89 4.33
CA PHE A 33 -16.45 15.57 4.93
C PHE A 33 -16.15 15.66 6.43
N VAL A 34 -15.19 16.50 6.85
CA VAL A 34 -14.87 16.74 8.26
C VAL A 34 -16.09 17.27 9.02
N ALA A 35 -16.84 18.20 8.43
CA ALA A 35 -18.02 18.76 9.06
C ALA A 35 -19.12 17.71 9.28
N LEU A 36 -19.31 16.80 8.31
CA LEU A 36 -20.23 15.68 8.43
C LEU A 36 -19.77 14.69 9.51
N ALA A 37 -18.48 14.38 9.57
CA ALA A 37 -17.90 13.50 10.58
C ALA A 37 -18.05 14.07 12.00
N LEU A 38 -17.71 15.34 12.22
CA LEU A 38 -17.87 15.99 13.53
C LEU A 38 -19.34 16.08 13.93
N ARG A 39 -20.25 16.40 12.99
CA ARG A 39 -21.70 16.39 13.25
C ARG A 39 -22.21 15.01 13.64
N ALA A 40 -21.69 13.97 13.01
CA ALA A 40 -22.10 12.59 13.23
C ALA A 40 -21.58 12.01 14.54
N TYR A 41 -20.29 12.20 14.83
CA TYR A 41 -19.60 11.47 15.89
C TYR A 41 -19.36 12.30 17.15
N VAL A 42 -19.46 13.63 17.08
CA VAL A 42 -19.21 14.53 18.22
C VAL A 42 -20.49 15.20 18.71
N SER A 43 -21.25 15.84 17.82
CA SER A 43 -22.46 16.59 18.21
C SER A 43 -23.50 15.80 19.02
N PRO A 44 -23.78 14.50 18.77
CA PRO A 44 -24.85 13.78 19.47
C PRO A 44 -24.63 13.60 20.98
N TRP A 45 -23.38 13.60 21.44
CA TRP A 45 -23.06 13.51 22.85
C TRP A 45 -22.61 14.85 23.42
N TRP A 46 -21.85 15.67 22.67
CA TRP A 46 -21.41 16.98 23.17
C TRP A 46 -22.56 17.92 23.48
N SER A 47 -23.57 17.97 22.60
CA SER A 47 -24.76 18.81 22.81
C SER A 47 -25.58 18.46 24.05
N LYS A 48 -25.41 17.23 24.59
CA LYS A 48 -26.04 16.78 25.84
C LYS A 48 -25.27 17.27 27.07
N ILE A 49 -23.97 17.51 26.93
CA ILE A 49 -23.10 18.01 28.01
C ILE A 49 -23.18 19.55 28.04
N THR A 50 -22.97 20.20 26.90
CA THR A 50 -22.89 21.66 26.76
C THR A 50 -23.76 22.14 25.60
N ARG A 51 -25.01 22.53 25.90
CA ARG A 51 -26.04 22.88 24.90
C ARG A 51 -25.71 24.09 24.02
N TYR A 52 -24.93 25.05 24.54
CA TYR A 52 -24.70 26.35 23.91
C TYR A 52 -23.27 26.56 23.44
N ASP A 53 -22.40 25.58 23.62
CA ASP A 53 -21.03 25.66 23.16
C ASP A 53 -20.95 25.49 21.65
N LYS A 54 -20.44 26.52 20.97
CA LYS A 54 -20.24 26.57 19.53
C LYS A 54 -18.76 26.54 19.15
N ASP A 55 -17.86 26.61 20.12
CA ASP A 55 -16.42 26.76 19.90
C ASP A 55 -15.70 25.41 19.79
N PHE A 56 -16.26 24.37 20.40
CA PHE A 56 -15.65 23.04 20.39
C PHE A 56 -15.48 22.43 19.00
N LEU A 57 -16.48 22.47 18.12
CA LEU A 57 -16.35 21.87 16.77
C LEU A 57 -15.35 22.62 15.88
N PRO A 58 -15.34 23.98 15.86
CA PRO A 58 -14.27 24.74 15.22
C PRO A 58 -12.88 24.43 15.77
N HIS A 59 -12.75 24.24 17.09
CA HIS A 59 -11.47 23.87 17.70
C HIS A 59 -11.01 22.46 17.29
N LEU A 60 -11.91 21.46 17.31
CA LEU A 60 -11.61 20.14 16.77
C LEU A 60 -11.24 20.17 15.28
N ASN A 61 -11.88 21.04 14.50
CA ASN A 61 -11.51 21.22 13.10
C ASN A 61 -10.10 21.78 12.94
N LEU A 62 -9.66 22.70 13.81
CA LEU A 62 -8.30 23.22 13.84
C LEU A 62 -7.30 22.09 14.12
N ILE A 63 -7.56 21.25 15.13
CA ILE A 63 -6.73 20.08 15.47
C ILE A 63 -6.64 19.12 14.26
N ILE A 64 -7.78 18.76 13.66
CA ILE A 64 -7.83 17.89 12.47
C ILE A 64 -7.06 18.52 11.30
N THR A 65 -7.14 19.84 11.13
CA THR A 65 -6.41 20.58 10.09
C THR A 65 -4.90 20.47 10.30
N HIS A 66 -4.42 20.63 11.53
CA HIS A 66 -3.00 20.46 11.86
C HIS A 66 -2.52 19.04 11.56
N VAL A 67 -3.27 18.02 11.98
CA VAL A 67 -2.94 16.62 11.70
C VAL A 67 -2.90 16.33 10.19
N ILE A 68 -3.89 16.79 9.42
CA ILE A 68 -3.93 16.56 7.97
C ILE A 68 -2.75 17.25 7.27
N ARG A 69 -2.35 18.45 7.69
CA ARG A 69 -1.18 19.15 7.13
C ARG A 69 0.14 18.49 7.47
N ALA A 70 0.28 18.00 8.70
CA ALA A 70 1.46 17.24 9.11
C ALA A 70 1.57 15.96 8.28
N LEU A 71 0.46 15.25 8.09
CA LEU A 71 0.38 14.07 7.23
C LEU A 71 0.70 14.38 5.77
N ASP A 72 0.16 15.46 5.20
CA ASP A 72 0.46 15.89 3.82
C ASP A 72 1.96 16.14 3.62
N THR A 73 2.58 16.87 4.55
CA THR A 73 4.02 17.14 4.52
C THR A 73 4.81 15.83 4.59
N ARG A 74 4.43 14.91 5.47
CA ARG A 74 5.11 13.61 5.63
C ARG A 74 4.90 12.69 4.42
N ILE A 75 3.72 12.65 3.82
CA ILE A 75 3.44 11.91 2.58
C ILE A 75 4.30 12.43 1.42
N GLN A 76 4.52 13.74 1.35
CA GLN A 76 5.38 14.34 0.32
C GLN A 76 6.87 13.98 0.50
N LEU A 77 7.29 13.71 1.74
CA LEU A 77 8.66 13.28 2.08
C LEU A 77 8.85 11.76 2.03
N LEU A 78 7.77 10.99 2.14
CA LEU A 78 7.79 9.54 2.09
C LEU A 78 8.15 9.04 0.69
N ASP A 79 9.09 8.09 0.62
CA ASP A 79 9.37 7.35 -0.62
C ASP A 79 8.25 6.34 -0.90
N LEU A 80 7.14 6.85 -1.44
CA LEU A 80 5.97 6.06 -1.75
C LEU A 80 6.23 4.93 -2.76
N PRO A 81 7.06 5.12 -3.82
CA PRO A 81 7.50 4.03 -4.67
C PRO A 81 8.13 2.86 -3.91
N ASP A 82 9.04 3.12 -2.98
CA ASP A 82 9.68 2.05 -2.19
C ASP A 82 8.66 1.30 -1.33
N LEU A 83 7.77 2.04 -0.65
CA LEU A 83 6.70 1.44 0.14
C LEU A 83 5.78 0.52 -0.69
N VAL A 84 5.40 0.95 -1.90
CA VAL A 84 4.43 0.25 -2.76
C VAL A 84 5.06 -0.88 -3.57
N PHE A 85 6.29 -0.68 -4.06
CA PHE A 85 6.94 -1.62 -4.97
C PHE A 85 7.98 -2.51 -4.30
N HIS A 86 8.49 -2.16 -3.12
CA HIS A 86 9.39 -3.02 -2.36
C HIS A 86 8.67 -3.60 -1.13
N ASP A 87 8.31 -2.76 -0.17
CA ASP A 87 7.92 -3.23 1.16
C ASP A 87 6.58 -3.97 1.18
N ALA A 88 5.54 -3.41 0.56
CA ALA A 88 4.23 -4.05 0.53
C ALA A 88 4.27 -5.42 -0.17
N PRO A 89 4.87 -5.58 -1.37
CA PRO A 89 5.04 -6.89 -1.99
C PRO A 89 5.86 -7.86 -1.13
N THR A 90 6.92 -7.41 -0.46
CA THR A 90 7.70 -8.27 0.44
C THR A 90 6.86 -8.79 1.61
N ILE A 91 6.08 -7.93 2.26
CA ILE A 91 5.17 -8.31 3.35
C ILE A 91 4.13 -9.32 2.85
N ILE A 92 3.52 -9.08 1.68
CA ILE A 92 2.52 -9.98 1.10
C ILE A 92 3.16 -11.33 0.72
N VAL A 93 4.36 -11.35 0.12
CA VAL A 93 5.08 -12.58 -0.20
C VAL A 93 5.32 -13.41 1.07
N GLN A 94 5.76 -12.75 2.14
CA GLN A 94 6.01 -13.43 3.40
C GLN A 94 4.72 -14.01 3.99
N HIS A 95 3.63 -13.24 3.98
CA HIS A 95 2.29 -13.70 4.39
C HIS A 95 1.88 -14.97 3.65
N TYR A 96 2.04 -15.00 2.33
CA TYR A 96 1.68 -16.15 1.50
C TYR A 96 2.54 -17.38 1.80
N ARG A 97 3.85 -17.19 1.97
CA ARG A 97 4.79 -18.27 2.30
C ARG A 97 4.47 -18.87 3.67
N ASP A 98 4.22 -18.04 4.66
CA ASP A 98 3.91 -18.50 6.02
C ASP A 98 2.54 -19.17 6.08
N TYR A 99 1.55 -18.67 5.34
CA TYR A 99 0.25 -19.33 5.23
C TYR A 99 0.39 -20.72 4.63
N ARG A 100 1.10 -20.85 3.51
CA ARG A 100 1.34 -22.15 2.85
C ARG A 100 2.12 -23.11 3.76
N ASN A 101 3.11 -22.60 4.48
CA ASN A 101 3.88 -23.36 5.46
C ASN A 101 3.00 -23.86 6.61
N ALA A 102 2.14 -23.01 7.16
CA ALA A 102 1.18 -23.39 8.18
C ALA A 102 0.17 -24.42 7.64
N ALA A 103 -0.41 -24.18 6.47
CA ALA A 103 -1.36 -25.08 5.82
C ALA A 103 -0.79 -26.47 5.54
N ALA A 104 0.48 -26.56 5.10
CA ALA A 104 1.16 -27.83 4.88
C ALA A 104 1.39 -28.65 6.17
N LYS A 105 1.36 -27.99 7.34
CA LYS A 105 1.54 -28.63 8.66
C LYS A 105 0.23 -29.02 9.34
N VAL A 106 -0.90 -28.48 8.90
CA VAL A 106 -2.23 -28.82 9.43
C VAL A 106 -2.46 -30.34 9.31
N GLN A 107 -3.03 -30.96 10.36
CA GLN A 107 -3.22 -32.42 10.45
C GLN A 107 -1.94 -33.29 10.42
N THR A 108 -0.77 -32.70 10.64
CA THR A 108 0.49 -33.46 10.78
C THR A 108 0.95 -33.49 12.24
N ALA A 109 1.90 -34.38 12.58
CA ALA A 109 2.50 -34.44 13.92
C ALA A 109 3.13 -33.10 14.36
N TYR A 110 3.53 -32.25 13.40
CA TYR A 110 4.12 -30.93 13.64
C TYR A 110 3.09 -29.87 14.10
N ALA A 111 1.79 -30.16 14.04
CA ALA A 111 0.72 -29.29 14.51
C ALA A 111 0.24 -29.68 15.90
N THR A 112 1.15 -29.75 16.88
CA THR A 112 0.88 -30.25 18.24
C THR A 112 0.13 -31.58 18.22
N GLY A 113 0.64 -32.57 17.46
CA GLY A 113 -0.03 -33.86 17.26
C GLY A 113 -1.26 -33.82 16.35
N GLY A 114 -1.40 -32.79 15.51
CA GLY A 114 -2.52 -32.61 14.57
C GLY A 114 -3.68 -31.77 15.12
N ALA A 115 -3.61 -31.31 16.38
CA ALA A 115 -4.69 -30.59 17.05
C ALA A 115 -4.71 -29.08 16.79
N ALA A 116 -3.58 -28.48 16.37
CA ALA A 116 -3.52 -27.03 16.13
C ALA A 116 -4.26 -26.63 14.84
N SER A 117 -5.08 -25.59 14.93
CA SER A 117 -5.78 -25.01 13.79
C SER A 117 -4.82 -24.21 12.90
N LEU A 118 -5.22 -23.99 11.64
CA LEU A 118 -4.44 -23.17 10.70
C LEU A 118 -4.14 -21.76 11.23
N PRO A 119 -5.12 -20.98 11.76
CA PRO A 119 -4.83 -19.67 12.32
C PRO A 119 -3.86 -19.71 13.50
N ALA A 120 -3.92 -20.75 14.34
CA ALA A 120 -3.02 -20.91 15.48
C ALA A 120 -1.57 -21.18 15.03
N LEU A 121 -1.38 -22.06 14.04
CA LEU A 121 -0.07 -22.32 13.45
C LEU A 121 0.49 -21.08 12.75
N PHE A 122 -0.35 -20.37 12.00
CA PHE A 122 0.03 -19.15 11.30
C PHE A 122 0.41 -18.03 12.28
N ALA A 123 -0.34 -17.86 13.37
CA ALA A 123 -0.05 -16.88 14.40
C ALA A 123 1.33 -17.07 15.05
N HIS A 124 1.80 -18.32 15.15
CA HIS A 124 3.14 -18.62 15.66
C HIS A 124 4.27 -18.23 14.68
N LEU A 125 4.00 -18.25 13.37
CA LEU A 125 4.96 -17.81 12.35
C LEU A 125 5.04 -16.29 12.22
N GLN A 126 3.96 -15.58 12.55
CA GLN A 126 3.83 -14.13 12.40
C GLN A 126 3.41 -13.46 13.73
N PRO A 127 4.23 -13.57 14.80
CA PRO A 127 3.93 -12.92 16.09
C PRO A 127 3.93 -11.39 15.94
N HIS A 128 3.02 -10.72 16.64
CA HIS A 128 2.92 -9.27 16.59
C HIS A 128 2.41 -8.70 17.93
N MET A 129 3.01 -7.61 18.43
CA MET A 129 2.66 -7.04 19.74
C MET A 129 1.22 -6.50 19.79
N ALA A 130 0.72 -5.97 18.67
CA ALA A 130 -0.66 -5.48 18.56
C ALA A 130 -1.73 -6.58 18.56
N ILE A 131 -1.37 -7.86 18.52
CA ILE A 131 -2.31 -8.97 18.34
C ILE A 131 -2.04 -10.03 19.40
N SER A 132 -3.03 -10.27 20.26
CA SER A 132 -2.96 -11.31 21.29
C SER A 132 -2.87 -12.72 20.68
N HIS A 133 -2.54 -13.71 21.51
CA HIS A 133 -2.54 -15.11 21.11
C HIS A 133 -3.90 -15.59 20.58
N ASP A 134 -5.00 -15.01 21.10
CA ASP A 134 -6.37 -15.31 20.68
C ASP A 134 -6.79 -14.56 19.40
N GLY A 135 -5.89 -13.77 18.81
CA GLY A 135 -6.16 -13.01 17.58
C GLY A 135 -6.96 -11.74 17.80
N VAL A 136 -6.99 -11.21 19.03
CA VAL A 136 -7.67 -9.96 19.38
C VAL A 136 -6.67 -8.81 19.32
N LEU A 137 -7.09 -7.68 18.74
CA LEU A 137 -6.25 -6.48 18.69
C LEU A 137 -6.07 -5.88 20.09
N ASP A 138 -4.83 -5.56 20.45
CA ASP A 138 -4.52 -4.79 21.63
C ASP A 138 -4.83 -3.31 21.38
N ARG A 139 -5.86 -2.80 22.07
CA ARG A 139 -6.27 -1.40 21.98
C ARG A 139 -5.21 -0.45 22.50
N GLU A 140 -4.44 -0.87 23.50
CA GLU A 140 -3.42 -0.02 24.12
C GLU A 140 -2.26 0.26 23.17
N TYR A 141 -1.89 -0.73 22.35
CA TYR A 141 -0.92 -0.56 21.27
C TYR A 141 -1.27 0.64 20.36
N TYR A 142 -2.51 0.67 19.86
CA TYR A 142 -2.94 1.74 18.96
C TYR A 142 -3.19 3.07 19.67
N ARG A 143 -3.55 3.07 20.96
CA ARG A 143 -3.59 4.31 21.76
C ARG A 143 -2.23 4.97 21.83
N GLN A 144 -1.19 4.19 22.11
CA GLN A 144 0.18 4.70 22.18
C GLN A 144 0.65 5.24 20.83
N ILE A 145 0.37 4.52 19.74
CA ILE A 145 0.67 5.00 18.37
C ILE A 145 -0.01 6.33 18.10
N VAL A 146 -1.32 6.42 18.35
CA VAL A 146 -2.09 7.64 18.07
C VAL A 146 -1.62 8.80 18.96
N ASP A 147 -1.28 8.56 20.23
CA ASP A 147 -0.71 9.61 21.09
C ASP A 147 0.62 10.14 20.56
N HIS A 148 1.49 9.28 20.03
CA HIS A 148 2.74 9.71 19.40
C HIS A 148 2.50 10.49 18.11
N ILE A 149 1.54 10.06 17.28
CA ILE A 149 1.14 10.78 16.06
C ILE A 149 0.61 12.18 16.41
N LEU A 150 -0.26 12.29 17.42
CA LEU A 150 -0.78 13.58 17.88
C LEU A 150 0.36 14.46 18.40
N LYS A 151 1.29 13.90 19.17
CA LYS A 151 2.45 14.62 19.70
C LYS A 151 3.36 15.17 18.61
N SER A 152 3.54 14.44 17.51
CA SER A 152 4.42 14.86 16.43
C SER A 152 3.74 15.72 15.36
N SER A 153 2.40 15.78 15.38
CA SER A 153 1.60 16.51 14.39
C SER A 153 1.03 17.83 14.93
N LEU A 154 0.83 17.96 16.23
CA LEU A 154 0.19 19.12 16.85
C LEU A 154 1.21 20.10 17.46
N PRO A 155 0.94 21.41 17.40
CA PRO A 155 1.70 22.38 18.18
C PRO A 155 1.48 22.17 19.69
N PRO A 156 2.38 22.66 20.56
CA PRO A 156 2.27 22.47 22.01
C PRO A 156 0.92 22.93 22.58
N GLU A 157 0.43 24.07 22.09
CA GLU A 157 -0.84 24.69 22.50
C GLU A 157 -2.05 23.75 22.30
N ASP A 158 -2.07 22.99 21.21
CA ASP A 158 -3.14 22.04 20.88
C ASP A 158 -2.90 20.64 21.45
N TYR A 159 -1.64 20.30 21.78
CA TYR A 159 -1.29 19.00 22.34
C TYR A 159 -1.41 18.94 23.87
N GLU A 160 -1.09 20.03 24.57
CA GLU A 160 -1.11 20.11 26.04
C GLU A 160 -2.47 19.72 26.66
N PRO A 161 -3.63 20.19 26.14
CA PRO A 161 -4.94 19.87 26.70
C PRO A 161 -5.24 18.36 26.68
N GLU A 162 -5.31 17.76 27.87
CA GLU A 162 -5.49 16.31 28.02
C GLU A 162 -6.86 15.83 27.54
N SER A 163 -7.93 16.59 27.78
CA SER A 163 -9.29 16.19 27.43
C SER A 163 -9.49 16.04 25.93
N GLU A 164 -9.06 17.02 25.14
CA GLU A 164 -9.19 17.00 23.67
C GLU A 164 -8.32 15.89 23.07
N ARG A 165 -7.07 15.77 23.55
CA ARG A 165 -6.15 14.70 23.16
C ARG A 165 -6.75 13.32 23.38
N ILE A 166 -7.32 13.04 24.57
CA ILE A 166 -7.95 11.75 24.88
C ILE A 166 -9.17 11.52 24.00
N ILE A 167 -10.03 12.52 23.81
CA ILE A 167 -11.25 12.38 22.99
C ILE A 167 -10.86 12.05 21.54
N VAL A 168 -9.94 12.81 20.94
CA VAL A 168 -9.48 12.58 19.57
C VAL A 168 -8.80 11.22 19.44
N ARG A 169 -7.96 10.84 20.40
CA ARG A 169 -7.31 9.51 20.43
C ARG A 169 -8.33 8.38 20.46
N GLU A 170 -9.28 8.40 21.40
CA GLU A 170 -10.26 7.31 21.51
C GLU A 170 -11.19 7.25 20.29
N VAL A 171 -11.53 8.39 19.67
CA VAL A 171 -12.29 8.40 18.40
C VAL A 171 -11.50 7.72 17.29
N ILE A 172 -10.23 8.08 17.09
CA ILE A 172 -9.38 7.47 16.04
C ILE A 172 -9.20 5.96 16.30
N VAL A 173 -8.89 5.57 17.53
CA VAL A 173 -8.66 4.17 17.90
C VAL A 173 -9.93 3.35 17.75
N LYS A 174 -11.10 3.88 18.15
CA LYS A 174 -12.40 3.22 17.94
C LYS A 174 -12.66 3.00 16.46
N VAL A 175 -12.52 4.03 15.63
CA VAL A 175 -12.75 3.91 14.18
C VAL A 175 -11.80 2.87 13.56
N LEU A 176 -10.52 2.91 13.94
CA LEU A 176 -9.53 1.98 13.41
C LEU A 176 -9.81 0.53 13.81
N ILE A 177 -9.99 0.25 15.11
CA ILE A 177 -10.10 -1.11 15.67
C ILE A 177 -11.49 -1.69 15.52
N ASP A 178 -12.55 -0.90 15.71
CA ASP A 178 -13.92 -1.41 15.76
C ASP A 178 -14.63 -1.34 14.40
N ASP A 179 -14.28 -0.36 13.56
CA ASP A 179 -14.99 -0.11 12.30
C ASP A 179 -14.19 -0.50 11.04
N VAL A 180 -12.88 -0.18 10.99
CA VAL A 180 -12.05 -0.35 9.78
C VAL A 180 -11.40 -1.73 9.70
N LEU A 181 -10.54 -2.08 10.66
CA LEU A 181 -9.77 -3.33 10.64
C LEU A 181 -10.65 -4.59 10.56
N PRO A 182 -11.74 -4.74 11.33
CA PRO A 182 -12.60 -5.92 11.27
C PRO A 182 -13.29 -6.09 9.92
N LYS A 183 -13.44 -5.00 9.15
CA LYS A 183 -14.09 -4.99 7.84
C LYS A 183 -13.12 -5.29 6.71
N ILE A 184 -11.96 -4.61 6.67
CA ILE A 184 -11.00 -4.77 5.56
C ILE A 184 -10.30 -6.13 5.58
N THR A 185 -10.31 -6.81 6.73
CA THR A 185 -9.72 -8.14 6.91
C THR A 185 -10.67 -9.27 6.49
N GLN A 186 -11.94 -8.97 6.21
CA GLN A 186 -12.89 -9.98 5.77
C GLN A 186 -12.57 -10.48 4.36
N PRO A 187 -12.60 -11.79 4.11
CA PRO A 187 -12.33 -12.36 2.79
C PRO A 187 -13.22 -11.77 1.68
N TRP A 188 -14.51 -11.57 1.96
CA TRP A 188 -15.44 -10.98 0.99
C TRP A 188 -15.05 -9.55 0.60
N PHE A 189 -14.53 -8.77 1.55
CA PHE A 189 -14.14 -7.39 1.30
C PHE A 189 -12.90 -7.35 0.42
N ILE A 190 -11.94 -8.23 0.68
CA ILE A 190 -10.73 -8.39 -0.13
C ILE A 190 -11.10 -8.84 -1.55
N ASN A 191 -11.93 -9.89 -1.68
CA ASN A 191 -12.39 -10.38 -2.99
C ASN A 191 -13.11 -9.28 -3.79
N ARG A 192 -14.00 -8.54 -3.12
CA ARG A 192 -14.70 -7.42 -3.75
C ARG A 192 -13.73 -6.33 -4.19
N SER A 193 -12.75 -5.98 -3.35
CA SER A 193 -11.73 -4.98 -3.65
C SER A 193 -10.88 -5.40 -4.86
N ILE A 194 -10.50 -6.68 -4.95
CA ILE A 194 -9.77 -7.22 -6.11
C ILE A 194 -10.62 -7.11 -7.37
N LEU A 195 -11.91 -7.47 -7.32
CA LEU A 195 -12.82 -7.32 -8.46
C LEU A 195 -12.96 -5.87 -8.92
N ASP A 196 -13.15 -4.94 -7.97
CA ASP A 196 -13.27 -3.51 -8.28
C ASP A 196 -11.99 -2.94 -8.90
N LEU A 197 -10.81 -3.47 -8.53
CA LEU A 197 -9.51 -3.11 -9.12
C LEU A 197 -9.28 -3.72 -10.52
N ILE A 198 -9.74 -4.95 -10.74
CA ILE A 198 -9.68 -5.61 -12.07
C ILE A 198 -10.63 -4.91 -13.06
N GLY A 199 -11.67 -4.25 -12.56
CA GLY A 199 -12.74 -3.64 -13.36
C GLY A 199 -13.86 -4.64 -13.66
N ASN A 200 -14.99 -4.14 -14.15
CA ASN A 200 -16.12 -5.01 -14.53
C ASN A 200 -15.62 -6.05 -15.54
N ILE A 201 -15.62 -7.32 -15.10
CA ILE A 201 -15.55 -8.46 -16.00
C ILE A 201 -16.89 -8.40 -16.73
N ASP A 202 -16.92 -7.79 -17.91
CA ASP A 202 -18.10 -7.83 -18.77
C ASP A 202 -18.51 -9.32 -18.86
N GLU A 203 -19.75 -9.62 -18.49
CA GLU A 203 -20.31 -10.95 -18.71
C GLU A 203 -20.04 -11.31 -20.18
N PRO A 204 -19.47 -12.48 -20.49
CA PRO A 204 -19.31 -12.88 -21.87
C PRO A 204 -20.69 -12.81 -22.50
N SER A 205 -20.84 -11.90 -23.46
CA SER A 205 -22.09 -11.65 -24.15
C SER A 205 -22.54 -13.00 -24.69
N TYR A 206 -23.57 -13.59 -24.11
CA TYR A 206 -24.19 -14.79 -24.66
C TYR A 206 -24.81 -14.35 -25.99
N ILE A 207 -24.07 -14.51 -27.07
CA ILE A 207 -24.63 -14.50 -28.42
C ILE A 207 -25.43 -15.80 -28.50
N PRO A 208 -26.77 -15.76 -28.55
CA PRO A 208 -27.53 -16.98 -28.75
C PRO A 208 -27.08 -17.58 -30.07
N VAL A 209 -26.53 -18.80 -30.03
CA VAL A 209 -26.22 -19.56 -31.24
C VAL A 209 -27.54 -19.77 -31.98
N PRO A 210 -27.75 -19.19 -33.18
CA PRO A 210 -28.96 -19.45 -33.93
C PRO A 210 -28.99 -20.94 -34.34
N PRO A 211 -30.18 -21.55 -34.45
CA PRO A 211 -30.29 -22.96 -34.83
C PRO A 211 -29.62 -23.21 -36.18
N LEU A 212 -28.83 -24.29 -36.25
CA LEU A 212 -28.11 -24.73 -37.44
C LEU A 212 -29.07 -25.01 -38.60
N GLU A 213 -29.10 -24.14 -39.60
CA GLU A 213 -29.56 -24.49 -40.94
C GLU A 213 -28.40 -25.15 -41.71
N PRO A 214 -28.56 -26.36 -42.25
CA PRO A 214 -27.50 -27.03 -42.99
C PRO A 214 -27.55 -26.55 -44.43
N THR A 215 -26.70 -25.59 -44.80
CA THR A 215 -26.05 -25.48 -46.12
C THR A 215 -25.35 -24.13 -46.28
N SER A 216 -24.06 -24.07 -45.95
CA SER A 216 -23.14 -23.27 -46.75
C SER A 216 -21.72 -23.81 -46.57
N SER A 217 -21.02 -23.82 -47.69
CA SER A 217 -19.73 -24.44 -47.96
C SER A 217 -18.64 -24.07 -46.94
N ALA A 218 -17.76 -25.04 -46.63
CA ALA A 218 -16.57 -24.87 -45.79
C ALA A 218 -15.71 -23.63 -46.13
N SER A 219 -15.84 -23.13 -47.36
CA SER A 219 -15.26 -21.89 -47.87
C SER A 219 -15.72 -20.64 -47.11
N HIS A 220 -17.01 -20.53 -46.74
CA HIS A 220 -17.52 -19.37 -45.99
C HIS A 220 -16.99 -19.34 -44.56
N SER A 221 -16.92 -20.49 -43.88
CA SER A 221 -16.31 -20.61 -42.56
C SER A 221 -14.81 -20.27 -42.59
N PHE A 222 -14.08 -20.73 -43.61
CA PHE A 222 -12.67 -20.36 -43.80
C PHE A 222 -12.48 -18.86 -44.06
N ILE A 223 -13.34 -18.25 -44.89
CA ILE A 223 -13.29 -16.80 -45.16
C ILE A 223 -13.56 -16.00 -43.89
N ILE A 224 -14.54 -16.40 -43.07
CA ILE A 224 -14.83 -15.74 -41.79
C ILE A 224 -13.65 -15.85 -40.83
N ILE A 225 -13.03 -17.03 -40.71
CA ILE A 225 -11.83 -17.23 -39.86
C ILE A 225 -10.67 -16.36 -40.35
N ILE A 226 -10.41 -16.32 -41.66
CA ILE A 226 -9.34 -15.51 -42.25
C ILE A 226 -9.62 -14.01 -42.04
N LEU A 227 -10.86 -13.55 -42.23
CA LEU A 227 -11.23 -12.15 -42.02
C LEU A 227 -11.15 -11.75 -40.54
N SER A 228 -11.59 -12.62 -39.62
CA SER A 228 -11.42 -12.40 -38.18
C SER A 228 -9.95 -12.41 -37.77
N PHE A 229 -9.12 -13.27 -38.38
CA PHE A 229 -7.67 -13.28 -38.16
C PHE A 229 -7.02 -11.99 -38.68
N LEU A 230 -7.37 -11.53 -39.88
CA LEU A 230 -6.88 -10.26 -40.44
C LEU A 230 -7.35 -9.05 -39.61
N GLN A 231 -8.59 -9.07 -39.12
CA GLN A 231 -9.13 -8.01 -38.28
C GLN A 231 -8.46 -7.99 -36.91
N SER A 232 -8.24 -9.15 -36.29
CA SER A 232 -7.47 -9.26 -35.05
C SER A 232 -6.01 -8.84 -35.23
N PHE A 233 -5.39 -9.22 -36.35
CA PHE A 233 -4.01 -8.87 -36.67
C PHE A 233 -3.84 -7.37 -36.92
N SER A 234 -4.75 -6.75 -37.66
CA SER A 234 -4.76 -5.30 -37.87
C SER A 234 -5.05 -4.51 -36.60
N GLY A 235 -5.99 -4.97 -35.76
CA GLY A 235 -6.24 -4.42 -34.43
C GLY A 235 -5.01 -4.53 -33.52
N MET A 236 -4.32 -5.68 -33.53
CA MET A 236 -3.07 -5.88 -32.79
C MET A 236 -1.94 -4.99 -33.31
N CYS A 237 -1.80 -4.82 -34.62
CA CYS A 237 -0.82 -3.91 -35.21
C CYS A 237 -1.11 -2.45 -34.85
N LEU A 238 -2.37 -2.02 -34.86
CA LEU A 238 -2.75 -0.68 -34.42
C LEU A 238 -2.55 -0.48 -32.92
N ALA A 239 -2.88 -1.47 -32.10
CA ALA A 239 -2.60 -1.47 -30.67
C ALA A 239 -1.09 -1.41 -30.39
N LEU A 240 -0.27 -2.13 -31.16
CA LEU A 240 1.20 -2.05 -31.09
C LEU A 240 1.72 -0.68 -31.53
N ILE A 241 1.16 -0.08 -32.57
CA ILE A 241 1.52 1.29 -33.01
C ILE A 241 1.11 2.32 -31.94
N GLN A 242 -0.07 2.16 -31.33
CA GLN A 242 -0.53 3.02 -30.24
C GLN A 242 0.32 2.83 -28.98
N ALA A 243 0.61 1.59 -28.59
CA ALA A 243 1.49 1.26 -27.49
C ALA A 243 2.92 1.76 -27.74
N TYR A 244 3.42 1.71 -28.97
CA TYR A 244 4.72 2.27 -29.36
C TYR A 244 4.71 3.81 -29.27
N LYS A 245 3.68 4.47 -29.79
CA LYS A 245 3.53 5.93 -29.69
C LYS A 245 3.39 6.38 -28.24
N GLN A 246 2.60 5.65 -27.46
CA GLN A 246 2.41 5.88 -26.04
C GLN A 246 3.72 5.64 -25.28
N ALA A 247 4.42 4.53 -25.55
CA ALA A 247 5.73 4.24 -25.00
C ALA A 247 6.74 5.34 -25.32
N ILE A 248 6.80 5.84 -26.56
CA ILE A 248 7.68 6.97 -26.91
C ILE A 248 7.28 8.25 -26.17
N SER A 249 5.98 8.56 -26.08
CA SER A 249 5.53 9.74 -25.34
C SER A 249 5.84 9.63 -23.85
N THR A 250 5.65 8.44 -23.26
CA THR A 250 5.97 8.15 -21.88
C THR A 250 7.47 8.17 -21.67
N ILE A 251 8.28 7.59 -22.57
CA ILE A 251 9.76 7.66 -22.52
C ILE A 251 10.22 9.11 -22.56
N LYS A 252 9.69 9.94 -23.48
CA LYS A 252 10.05 11.36 -23.56
C LYS A 252 9.65 12.11 -22.28
N LEU A 253 8.45 11.86 -21.77
CA LEU A 253 7.94 12.51 -20.56
C LEU A 253 8.73 12.06 -19.32
N VAL A 254 9.06 10.78 -19.21
CA VAL A 254 9.81 10.17 -18.11
C VAL A 254 11.31 10.54 -18.16
N GLN A 255 11.89 10.69 -19.35
CA GLN A 255 13.26 11.20 -19.50
C GLN A 255 13.37 12.70 -19.17
N GLN A 256 12.31 13.47 -19.39
CA GLN A 256 12.24 14.90 -19.09
C GLN A 256 11.79 15.19 -17.65
N SER A 257 11.21 14.22 -16.94
CA SER A 257 10.77 14.38 -15.56
C SER A 257 11.97 14.31 -14.60
N PRO A 258 12.15 15.30 -13.70
CA PRO A 258 13.17 15.19 -12.65
C PRO A 258 12.86 14.01 -11.72
N SER A 259 13.91 13.37 -11.20
CA SER A 259 13.81 12.28 -10.24
C SER A 259 12.98 12.73 -9.02
N ARG A 260 11.83 12.09 -8.78
CA ARG A 260 10.92 12.46 -7.68
C ARG A 260 11.21 11.72 -6.37
N THR A 261 12.23 10.87 -6.34
CA THR A 261 12.71 10.22 -5.13
C THR A 261 13.42 11.23 -4.23
N PRO A 262 13.05 11.37 -2.95
CA PRO A 262 13.75 12.23 -2.00
C PRO A 262 15.24 11.84 -1.94
N GLN A 263 16.14 12.77 -2.28
CA GLN A 263 17.57 12.58 -2.02
C GLN A 263 17.90 13.02 -0.59
N PRO A 264 18.78 12.31 0.13
CA PRO A 264 19.24 12.74 1.44
C PRO A 264 19.96 14.11 1.36
N PRO A 265 19.88 14.95 2.41
CA PRO A 265 20.44 16.30 2.38
C PRO A 265 21.97 16.24 2.24
N THR A 266 22.48 16.76 1.12
CA THR A 266 23.91 17.01 0.93
C THR A 266 24.32 18.25 1.72
N ASN A 267 25.07 18.07 2.81
CA ASN A 267 25.77 19.18 3.48
C ASN A 267 26.71 19.89 2.48
N PRO A 268 26.69 21.23 2.39
CA PRO A 268 27.66 21.95 1.58
C PRO A 268 29.02 21.94 2.29
N THR A 269 29.96 21.15 1.76
CA THR A 269 31.36 21.18 2.18
C THR A 269 31.99 22.52 1.82
N VAL A 270 32.13 23.40 2.82
CA VAL A 270 32.98 24.59 2.73
C VAL A 270 34.44 24.11 2.74
N SER A 271 35.10 24.19 1.59
CA SER A 271 36.55 24.07 1.49
C SER A 271 37.22 25.16 2.32
N SER A 272 37.75 24.79 3.49
CA SER A 272 38.77 25.58 4.18
C SER A 272 40.05 24.75 4.20
N VAL A 273 41.05 25.23 3.47
CA VAL A 273 42.42 24.72 3.49
C VAL A 273 43.09 25.26 4.75
N PRO A 274 43.67 24.43 5.64
CA PRO A 274 44.63 24.93 6.61
C PRO A 274 46.05 24.76 6.06
N GLU A 275 46.70 25.90 5.95
CA GLU A 275 48.11 26.12 5.63
C GLU A 275 49.02 25.39 6.62
N ARG A 276 50.00 24.66 6.07
CA ARG A 276 50.96 23.82 6.80
C ARG A 276 52.07 24.69 7.39
N ILE A 277 52.05 24.94 8.70
CA ILE A 277 53.20 25.47 9.43
C ILE A 277 53.97 24.31 10.08
N ALA A 278 55.24 24.19 9.72
CA ALA A 278 56.19 23.23 10.26
C ALA A 278 56.85 23.74 11.56
N ARG A 279 56.96 22.89 12.59
CA ARG A 279 58.14 22.90 13.50
C ARG A 279 58.30 21.65 14.38
N ALA A 280 59.49 21.05 14.21
CA ALA A 280 60.44 20.36 15.10
C ALA A 280 60.02 19.33 16.19
N PRO A 281 60.83 18.27 16.39
CA PRO A 281 60.58 17.20 17.36
C PRO A 281 61.22 17.48 18.73
N SER A 282 60.65 16.92 19.80
CA SER A 282 61.38 16.68 21.05
C SER A 282 60.87 15.44 21.76
N MET A 283 61.83 14.69 22.29
CA MET A 283 61.72 13.40 22.95
C MET A 283 61.19 13.49 24.38
N ALA A 284 60.61 12.39 24.87
CA ALA A 284 61.05 11.64 26.06
C ALA A 284 59.90 11.06 26.92
N SER A 285 60.17 9.83 27.39
CA SER A 285 59.71 9.15 28.62
C SER A 285 58.30 8.55 28.71
N ALA A 286 58.29 7.25 29.00
CA ALA A 286 57.18 6.42 29.50
C ALA A 286 57.36 6.22 31.05
N PRO A 287 56.68 5.28 31.76
CA PRO A 287 55.45 4.50 31.49
C PRO A 287 54.48 4.37 32.71
N SER A 288 53.41 3.59 32.51
CA SER A 288 52.86 2.53 33.43
C SER A 288 51.62 2.77 34.31
N ALA A 289 50.93 1.64 34.54
CA ALA A 289 49.77 1.31 35.39
C ALA A 289 48.37 1.61 34.78
N ASP A 290 47.36 0.74 34.74
CA ASP A 290 47.14 -0.59 35.33
C ASP A 290 46.01 -1.36 34.58
N SER A 291 46.01 -2.68 34.84
CA SER A 291 44.99 -3.74 34.66
C SER A 291 43.51 -3.30 34.45
N SER A 292 42.64 -3.97 33.69
CA SER A 292 42.23 -5.37 33.82
C SER A 292 41.41 -5.87 32.63
N PHE A 293 41.42 -7.19 32.47
CA PHE A 293 40.84 -8.02 31.42
C PHE A 293 39.30 -8.02 31.39
N SER A 294 38.74 -7.87 30.18
CA SER A 294 37.39 -8.32 29.83
C SER A 294 37.49 -9.37 28.73
N SER A 295 36.89 -10.53 28.97
CA SER A 295 36.76 -11.64 28.03
C SER A 295 35.48 -11.46 27.20
N ALA A 296 35.63 -11.07 25.94
CA ALA A 296 34.67 -11.43 24.90
C ALA A 296 35.39 -11.46 23.54
N LYS A 297 35.34 -12.61 22.88
CA LYS A 297 35.97 -12.90 21.59
C LYS A 297 35.40 -12.00 20.49
N SER A 298 36.21 -11.05 20.00
CA SER A 298 36.01 -10.39 18.72
C SER A 298 36.74 -11.16 17.63
N VAL A 299 36.01 -11.55 16.58
CA VAL A 299 36.57 -12.18 15.38
C VAL A 299 37.13 -11.06 14.48
N LEU A 300 38.46 -11.01 14.50
CA LEU A 300 39.43 -10.52 13.51
C LEU A 300 38.86 -9.89 12.21
N LEU A 301 39.01 -8.57 12.08
CA LEU A 301 38.98 -7.87 10.79
C LEU A 301 40.39 -7.95 10.17
N HIS A 302 40.49 -8.63 9.03
CA HIS A 302 41.65 -8.58 8.15
C HIS A 302 41.64 -7.21 7.45
N LEU A 303 42.55 -6.32 7.84
CA LEU A 303 42.90 -5.16 7.02
C LEU A 303 43.59 -5.71 5.77
N ASP A 304 43.00 -5.47 4.60
CA ASP A 304 43.74 -5.56 3.34
C ASP A 304 43.65 -4.22 2.63
N ASN A 305 44.83 -3.69 2.34
CA ASN A 305 45.09 -2.35 1.84
C ASN A 305 44.84 -2.36 0.33
N THR A 306 43.79 -1.70 -0.16
CA THR A 306 43.64 -1.36 -1.58
C THR A 306 43.33 0.12 -1.75
N PRO A 307 43.97 0.79 -2.74
CA PRO A 307 44.01 2.24 -2.84
C PRO A 307 42.65 2.85 -3.17
N ALA A 308 42.37 3.97 -2.50
CA ALA A 308 41.14 4.75 -2.58
C ALA A 308 40.68 5.01 -4.03
N SER A 309 39.60 4.32 -4.44
CA SER A 309 38.71 4.81 -5.48
C SER A 309 37.77 5.83 -4.87
N HIS A 310 37.72 7.02 -5.47
CA HIS A 310 36.72 8.06 -5.20
C HIS A 310 35.32 7.47 -4.90
N PRO A 311 34.59 7.93 -3.87
CA PRO A 311 33.18 7.61 -3.75
C PRO A 311 32.46 8.35 -4.89
N SER A 312 32.31 7.68 -6.03
CA SER A 312 31.26 8.03 -6.96
C SER A 312 29.95 7.98 -6.18
N LYS A 313 29.14 9.03 -6.30
CA LYS A 313 27.76 9.04 -5.82
C LYS A 313 27.07 7.78 -6.37
N GLN A 314 26.99 6.72 -5.58
CA GLN A 314 26.12 5.60 -5.89
C GLN A 314 24.71 6.17 -5.75
N ALA A 315 24.14 6.58 -6.87
CA ALA A 315 22.68 6.64 -6.97
C ALA A 315 22.21 5.27 -6.51
N THR A 316 21.50 5.20 -5.38
CA THR A 316 20.80 4.00 -4.93
C THR A 316 19.95 3.53 -6.11
N GLN A 317 20.43 2.50 -6.79
CA GLN A 317 19.76 1.91 -7.93
C GLN A 317 18.66 1.03 -7.33
N HIS A 318 17.50 1.66 -7.07
CA HIS A 318 16.30 0.94 -6.67
C HIS A 318 15.93 -0.03 -7.80
N ASN A 319 15.41 -1.21 -7.48
CA ASN A 319 14.88 -2.14 -8.48
C ASN A 319 13.41 -2.38 -8.17
N TYR A 320 12.56 -1.44 -8.58
CA TYR A 320 11.14 -1.44 -8.17
C TYR A 320 10.34 -2.61 -8.77
N ALA A 321 10.89 -3.36 -9.72
CA ALA A 321 10.18 -4.50 -10.30
C ALA A 321 10.49 -5.86 -9.63
N ASP A 322 11.54 -5.95 -8.81
CA ASP A 322 11.98 -7.23 -8.26
C ASP A 322 10.96 -7.87 -7.30
N GLN A 323 10.53 -7.12 -6.29
CA GLN A 323 9.58 -7.62 -5.29
C GLN A 323 8.17 -7.87 -5.86
N PRO A 324 7.61 -7.04 -6.76
CA PRO A 324 6.32 -7.33 -7.40
C PRO A 324 6.37 -8.57 -8.30
N LEU A 325 7.49 -8.82 -9.00
CA LEU A 325 7.68 -10.05 -9.78
C LEU A 325 7.83 -11.28 -8.88
N THR A 326 8.50 -11.13 -7.74
CA THR A 326 8.56 -12.17 -6.71
C THR A 326 7.18 -12.47 -6.13
N LEU A 327 6.37 -11.45 -5.88
CA LEU A 327 4.97 -11.59 -5.48
C LEU A 327 4.18 -12.35 -6.55
N LEU A 328 4.26 -11.93 -7.81
CA LEU A 328 3.56 -12.60 -8.90
C LEU A 328 3.96 -14.09 -9.01
N SER A 329 5.26 -14.38 -8.84
CA SER A 329 5.79 -15.76 -8.80
C SER A 329 5.21 -16.59 -7.67
N GLU A 330 5.08 -16.01 -6.48
CA GLU A 330 4.47 -16.68 -5.34
C GLU A 330 2.96 -16.88 -5.55
N LEU A 331 2.23 -15.86 -6.05
CA LEU A 331 0.79 -15.93 -6.33
C LEU A 331 0.45 -17.09 -7.29
N VAL A 332 1.17 -17.20 -8.41
CA VAL A 332 0.90 -18.24 -9.41
C VAL A 332 1.56 -19.58 -9.10
N SER A 333 2.17 -19.72 -7.91
CA SER A 333 2.91 -20.91 -7.46
C SER A 333 3.94 -21.37 -8.49
N ALA A 334 4.66 -20.40 -9.07
CA ALA A 334 5.52 -20.63 -10.24
C ALA A 334 6.63 -21.65 -9.96
N LYS A 335 7.08 -21.78 -8.71
CA LYS A 335 8.11 -22.74 -8.27
C LYS A 335 7.72 -24.18 -8.54
N ASP A 336 6.42 -24.49 -8.54
CA ASP A 336 5.91 -25.85 -8.77
C ASP A 336 5.84 -26.20 -10.26
N ARG A 337 6.05 -25.21 -11.14
CA ARG A 337 5.77 -25.32 -12.59
C ARG A 337 6.89 -24.74 -13.43
N PHE A 338 7.55 -25.61 -14.19
CA PHE A 338 8.66 -25.21 -15.05
C PHE A 338 8.31 -24.09 -16.04
N THR A 339 7.13 -24.15 -16.67
CA THR A 339 6.68 -23.13 -17.64
C THR A 339 6.49 -21.77 -16.99
N SER A 340 5.71 -21.70 -15.89
CA SER A 340 5.48 -20.46 -15.15
C SER A 340 6.79 -19.87 -14.60
N SER A 341 7.66 -20.71 -14.03
CA SER A 341 8.98 -20.29 -13.57
C SER A 341 9.81 -19.73 -14.72
N SER A 342 9.86 -20.41 -15.86
CA SER A 342 10.67 -19.99 -17.02
C SER A 342 10.20 -18.65 -17.58
N ILE A 343 8.89 -18.41 -17.65
CA ILE A 343 8.30 -17.15 -18.11
C ILE A 343 8.61 -16.01 -17.15
N LEU A 344 8.46 -16.25 -15.85
CA LEU A 344 8.76 -15.23 -14.85
C LEU A 344 10.25 -14.94 -14.74
N SER A 345 11.12 -15.95 -14.91
CA SER A 345 12.56 -15.73 -15.03
C SER A 345 12.90 -14.91 -16.27
N PHE A 346 12.30 -15.21 -17.43
CA PHE A 346 12.48 -14.41 -18.64
C PHE A 346 11.98 -12.97 -18.47
N LEU A 347 10.81 -12.79 -17.83
CA LEU A 347 10.26 -11.48 -17.50
C LEU A 347 11.20 -10.73 -16.54
N THR A 348 11.72 -11.39 -15.52
CA THR A 348 12.69 -10.82 -14.56
C THR A 348 13.97 -10.39 -15.26
N MET A 349 14.52 -11.22 -16.15
CA MET A 349 15.71 -10.87 -16.94
C MET A 349 15.44 -9.69 -17.87
N THR A 350 14.28 -9.68 -18.54
CA THR A 350 13.86 -8.58 -19.43
C THR A 350 13.73 -7.28 -18.65
N THR A 351 13.03 -7.31 -17.51
CA THR A 351 12.82 -6.13 -16.68
C THR A 351 14.13 -5.66 -16.04
N SER A 352 15.03 -6.57 -15.65
CA SER A 352 16.38 -6.25 -15.16
C SER A 352 17.26 -5.59 -16.23
N SER A 353 17.10 -5.98 -17.50
CA SER A 353 17.81 -5.32 -18.61
C SER A 353 17.30 -3.90 -18.87
N MET A 354 16.07 -3.60 -18.44
CA MET A 354 15.39 -2.31 -18.60
C MET A 354 15.20 -1.55 -17.28
N THR A 355 15.90 -1.94 -16.20
CA THR A 355 15.83 -1.31 -14.86
C THR A 355 15.78 0.23 -14.89
N PRO A 356 16.71 0.96 -15.55
CA PRO A 356 16.68 2.44 -15.53
C PRO A 356 15.43 3.05 -16.18
N PHE A 357 14.75 2.33 -17.05
CA PHE A 357 13.45 2.75 -17.61
C PHE A 357 12.32 2.40 -16.66
N VAL A 358 12.30 1.16 -16.16
CA VAL A 358 11.26 0.63 -15.27
C VAL A 358 11.21 1.39 -13.95
N ASP A 359 12.37 1.75 -13.39
CA ASP A 359 12.45 2.51 -12.15
C ASP A 359 11.96 3.95 -12.26
N LYS A 360 11.83 4.45 -13.49
CA LYS A 360 11.18 5.75 -13.72
C LYS A 360 9.71 5.59 -14.11
N LEU A 361 9.37 4.52 -14.83
CA LEU A 361 8.01 4.21 -15.27
C LEU A 361 7.10 3.88 -14.08
N LEU A 362 7.54 3.00 -13.17
CA LEU A 362 6.72 2.51 -12.06
C LEU A 362 6.31 3.63 -11.09
N PRO A 363 7.23 4.48 -10.58
CA PRO A 363 6.84 5.66 -9.80
C PRO A 363 5.91 6.60 -10.57
N HIS A 364 6.18 6.84 -11.86
CA HIS A 364 5.35 7.71 -12.67
C HIS A 364 3.91 7.18 -12.80
N MET A 365 3.75 5.88 -13.04
CA MET A 365 2.44 5.23 -13.09
C MET A 365 1.74 5.27 -11.74
N LEU A 366 2.47 5.07 -10.64
CA LEU A 366 1.93 5.17 -9.29
C LEU A 366 1.39 6.57 -8.98
N TYR A 367 2.16 7.62 -9.26
CA TYR A 367 1.71 9.00 -9.03
C TYR A 367 0.59 9.43 -9.98
N ASN A 368 0.55 8.92 -11.21
CA ASN A 368 -0.58 9.15 -12.12
C ASN A 368 -1.84 8.43 -11.63
N PHE A 369 -1.70 7.22 -11.06
CA PHE A 369 -2.80 6.50 -10.44
C PHE A 369 -3.33 7.27 -9.22
N LEU A 370 -2.44 7.74 -8.35
CA LEU A 370 -2.74 8.58 -7.18
C LEU A 370 -2.97 10.06 -7.53
N SER A 371 -3.56 10.32 -8.70
CA SER A 371 -3.85 11.67 -9.17
C SER A 371 -4.78 12.43 -8.21
N PRO A 372 -4.76 13.77 -8.21
CA PRO A 372 -5.72 14.57 -7.44
C PRO A 372 -7.18 14.22 -7.74
N SER A 373 -7.48 13.82 -8.98
CA SER A 373 -8.80 13.35 -9.40
C SER A 373 -9.20 12.04 -8.74
N PHE A 374 -8.26 11.10 -8.60
CA PHE A 374 -8.49 9.86 -7.85
C PHE A 374 -8.83 10.17 -6.40
N ILE A 375 -8.02 11.00 -5.73
CA ILE A 375 -8.26 11.41 -4.33
C ILE A 375 -9.62 12.08 -4.20
N LEU A 376 -9.98 12.99 -5.10
CA LEU A 376 -11.29 13.64 -5.10
C LEU A 376 -12.45 12.66 -5.29
N ASN A 377 -12.32 11.70 -6.21
CA ASN A 377 -13.34 10.69 -6.43
C ASN A 377 -13.49 9.74 -5.24
N VAL A 378 -12.38 9.37 -4.59
CA VAL A 378 -12.39 8.59 -3.35
C VAL A 378 -13.06 9.38 -2.24
N THR A 379 -12.70 10.64 -2.02
CA THR A 379 -13.33 11.50 -1.00
C THR A 379 -14.84 11.66 -1.24
N ARG A 380 -15.25 11.87 -2.49
CA ARG A 380 -16.68 11.96 -2.86
C ARG A 380 -17.41 10.65 -2.63
N THR A 381 -16.79 9.52 -2.96
CA THR A 381 -17.37 8.19 -2.75
C THR A 381 -17.47 7.89 -1.26
N ALA A 382 -16.43 8.17 -0.48
CA ALA A 382 -16.43 8.07 0.98
C ALA A 382 -17.54 8.94 1.59
N LYS A 383 -17.68 10.20 1.16
CA LYS A 383 -18.77 11.08 1.61
C LYS A 383 -20.16 10.50 1.27
N ARG A 384 -20.38 10.03 0.04
CA ARG A 384 -21.67 9.46 -0.38
C ARG A 384 -22.01 8.14 0.31
N THR A 385 -21.00 7.33 0.63
CA THR A 385 -21.19 6.03 1.28
C THR A 385 -21.35 6.17 2.78
N LEU A 386 -20.53 7.00 3.43
CA LEU A 386 -20.59 7.25 4.88
C LEU A 386 -21.70 8.22 5.26
N PHE A 387 -22.03 9.18 4.40
CA PHE A 387 -23.01 10.24 4.67
C PHE A 387 -24.00 10.45 3.50
N PRO A 388 -24.73 9.42 3.05
CA PRO A 388 -25.59 9.50 1.85
C PRO A 388 -26.62 10.63 1.91
N ASN A 389 -27.18 10.89 3.10
CA ASN A 389 -28.13 11.98 3.36
C ASN A 389 -27.55 13.03 4.34
N GLY A 390 -26.22 13.11 4.43
CA GLY A 390 -25.51 13.91 5.42
C GLY A 390 -25.48 13.31 6.84
N TYR A 391 -26.18 12.22 7.09
CA TYR A 391 -26.10 11.46 8.35
C TYR A 391 -25.34 10.16 8.12
N PRO A 392 -24.71 9.58 9.16
CA PRO A 392 -24.09 8.26 9.06
C PRO A 392 -25.02 7.27 8.38
N GLY A 393 -24.56 6.70 7.27
CA GLY A 393 -25.27 5.64 6.60
C GLY A 393 -25.41 4.42 7.52
N PRO A 394 -26.45 3.59 7.35
CA PRO A 394 -26.47 2.29 8.00
C PRO A 394 -25.20 1.52 7.61
N GLN A 395 -24.67 0.69 8.51
CA GLN A 395 -23.55 -0.18 8.16
C GLN A 395 -23.95 -0.99 6.92
N PRO A 396 -23.10 -1.04 5.87
CA PRO A 396 -23.41 -1.83 4.69
C PRO A 396 -23.74 -3.26 5.12
N PRO A 397 -24.84 -3.85 4.60
CA PRO A 397 -25.19 -5.21 4.94
C PRO A 397 -24.01 -6.11 4.59
N ILE A 398 -23.70 -7.05 5.48
CA ILE A 398 -22.71 -8.09 5.17
C ILE A 398 -23.27 -8.87 3.98
N PRO A 399 -22.48 -9.03 2.89
CA PRO A 399 -22.95 -9.75 1.71
C PRO A 399 -23.37 -11.17 2.08
N SER A 400 -24.39 -11.70 1.41
CA SER A 400 -24.87 -13.06 1.67
C SER A 400 -23.77 -14.08 1.35
N VAL A 401 -23.83 -15.27 1.95
CA VAL A 401 -22.83 -16.33 1.68
C VAL A 401 -22.80 -16.69 0.18
N GLU A 402 -23.95 -16.61 -0.48
CA GLU A 402 -24.09 -16.81 -1.93
C GLU A 402 -23.35 -15.71 -2.70
N GLU A 403 -23.58 -14.43 -2.38
CA GLU A 403 -22.87 -13.30 -3.01
C GLU A 403 -21.35 -13.38 -2.81
N GLN A 404 -20.91 -13.77 -1.61
CA GLN A 404 -19.49 -13.96 -1.31
C GLN A 404 -18.87 -15.07 -2.17
N ALA A 405 -19.58 -16.18 -2.32
CA ALA A 405 -19.17 -17.29 -3.17
C ALA A 405 -19.14 -16.88 -4.66
N GLU A 406 -20.12 -16.09 -5.11
CA GLU A 406 -20.14 -15.54 -6.47
C GLU A 406 -18.94 -14.64 -6.75
N TRP A 407 -18.56 -13.76 -5.83
CA TRP A 407 -17.38 -12.90 -6.02
C TRP A 407 -16.10 -13.71 -6.10
N ARG A 408 -15.95 -14.71 -5.24
CA ARG A 408 -14.81 -15.63 -5.32
C ARG A 408 -14.82 -16.42 -6.63
N ALA A 409 -15.98 -16.91 -7.06
CA ALA A 409 -16.12 -17.64 -8.33
C ALA A 409 -15.75 -16.76 -9.53
N LYS A 410 -16.16 -15.48 -9.55
CA LYS A 410 -15.78 -14.50 -10.58
C LYS A 410 -14.26 -14.30 -10.65
N LEU A 411 -13.59 -14.20 -9.51
CA LEU A 411 -12.12 -14.11 -9.47
C LEU A 411 -11.44 -15.38 -9.98
N VAL A 412 -11.93 -16.55 -9.59
CA VAL A 412 -11.38 -17.85 -10.01
C VAL A 412 -11.65 -18.13 -11.51
N ALA A 413 -12.75 -17.60 -12.04
CA ALA A 413 -13.11 -17.68 -13.45
C ALA A 413 -12.41 -16.61 -14.32
N TRP A 414 -11.68 -15.68 -13.71
CA TRP A 414 -10.99 -14.62 -14.45
C TRP A 414 -9.94 -15.18 -15.42
N ARG A 415 -9.87 -14.63 -16.63
CA ARG A 415 -8.94 -15.07 -17.68
C ARG A 415 -8.09 -13.96 -18.28
N GLY A 416 -8.11 -12.76 -17.68
CA GLY A 416 -7.48 -11.58 -18.27
C GLY A 416 -8.28 -11.00 -19.42
N THR A 417 -7.95 -9.77 -19.78
CA THR A 417 -8.56 -9.04 -20.91
C THR A 417 -7.47 -8.68 -21.93
N GLY A 418 -7.86 -8.58 -23.21
CA GLY A 418 -6.95 -8.21 -24.29
C GLY A 418 -5.73 -9.14 -24.43
N GLY A 419 -4.54 -8.57 -24.59
CA GLY A 419 -3.30 -9.34 -24.79
C GLY A 419 -2.89 -10.22 -23.60
N LEU A 420 -3.33 -9.89 -22.37
CA LEU A 420 -3.04 -10.71 -21.20
C LEU A 420 -3.72 -12.09 -21.30
N ALA A 421 -4.90 -12.16 -21.91
CA ALA A 421 -5.65 -13.41 -22.09
C ALA A 421 -4.86 -14.49 -22.86
N LEU A 422 -3.93 -14.08 -23.74
CA LEU A 422 -3.06 -15.01 -24.48
C LEU A 422 -1.99 -15.65 -23.59
N PHE A 423 -1.51 -14.92 -22.59
CA PHE A 423 -0.47 -15.40 -21.67
C PHE A 423 -1.03 -16.05 -20.41
N THR A 424 -2.29 -15.77 -20.06
CA THR A 424 -2.98 -16.35 -18.91
C THR A 424 -2.85 -17.88 -18.80
N PRO A 425 -3.16 -18.70 -19.83
CA PRO A 425 -3.05 -20.16 -19.70
C PRO A 425 -1.60 -20.63 -19.59
N LEU A 426 -0.65 -19.86 -20.14
CA LEU A 426 0.76 -20.18 -20.09
C LEU A 426 1.37 -19.86 -18.71
N LEU A 427 0.95 -18.77 -18.09
CA LEU A 427 1.39 -18.34 -16.77
C LEU A 427 0.69 -19.10 -15.64
N LEU A 428 -0.64 -19.26 -15.73
CA LEU A 428 -1.46 -19.90 -14.71
C LEU A 428 -1.56 -21.43 -14.88
N GLY A 429 -0.93 -22.01 -15.91
CA GLY A 429 -0.87 -23.46 -16.10
C GLY A 429 -2.18 -24.09 -16.63
N PRO A 430 -2.27 -25.43 -16.60
CA PRO A 430 -3.34 -26.18 -17.27
C PRO A 430 -4.72 -25.97 -16.64
N ASP A 431 -4.76 -25.66 -15.34
CA ASP A 431 -5.97 -25.25 -14.64
C ASP A 431 -5.77 -23.85 -14.03
N PRO A 432 -6.12 -22.78 -14.78
CA PRO A 432 -6.05 -21.42 -14.28
C PRO A 432 -6.94 -21.19 -13.06
N SER A 433 -8.08 -21.89 -12.96
CA SER A 433 -9.01 -21.73 -11.85
C SER A 433 -8.46 -22.30 -10.56
N ALA A 434 -7.88 -23.50 -10.58
CA ALA A 434 -7.19 -24.04 -9.39
C ALA A 434 -6.04 -23.12 -8.93
N THR A 435 -5.30 -22.54 -9.88
CA THR A 435 -4.19 -21.63 -9.58
C THR A 435 -4.64 -20.34 -8.93
N LEU A 436 -5.70 -19.72 -9.47
CA LEU A 436 -6.29 -18.51 -8.88
C LEU A 436 -6.97 -18.82 -7.54
N GLY A 437 -7.59 -19.99 -7.39
CA GLY A 437 -8.11 -20.47 -6.12
C GLY A 437 -7.00 -20.55 -5.05
N ALA A 438 -5.89 -21.22 -5.37
CA ALA A 438 -4.73 -21.33 -4.50
C ALA A 438 -4.06 -19.97 -4.19
N ALA A 439 -4.15 -19.00 -5.10
CA ALA A 439 -3.70 -17.63 -4.86
C ALA A 439 -4.63 -16.89 -3.88
N LEU A 440 -5.93 -17.19 -3.85
CA LEU A 440 -6.88 -16.57 -2.93
C LEU A 440 -6.96 -17.26 -1.56
N ASP A 441 -6.46 -18.49 -1.42
CA ASP A 441 -6.51 -19.24 -0.16
C ASP A 441 -5.85 -18.50 1.02
N PRO A 442 -4.65 -17.90 0.90
CA PRO A 442 -4.04 -17.13 1.98
C PRO A 442 -4.84 -15.88 2.42
N LEU A 443 -5.81 -15.47 1.60
CA LEU A 443 -6.69 -14.33 1.85
C LEU A 443 -8.09 -14.76 2.34
N SER A 444 -8.31 -16.06 2.51
CA SER A 444 -9.62 -16.62 2.84
C SER A 444 -9.89 -16.72 4.35
N ASP A 445 -8.89 -16.47 5.19
CA ASP A 445 -9.01 -16.51 6.65
C ASP A 445 -8.86 -15.09 7.25
N PRO A 446 -9.87 -14.60 8.00
CA PRO A 446 -9.84 -13.24 8.55
C PRO A 446 -8.75 -13.02 9.61
N HIS A 447 -8.36 -14.05 10.37
CA HIS A 447 -7.29 -13.93 11.37
C HIS A 447 -5.91 -13.79 10.70
N CYS A 448 -5.70 -14.51 9.60
CA CYS A 448 -4.51 -14.35 8.77
C CYS A 448 -4.47 -12.95 8.15
N ASN A 449 -5.58 -12.52 7.55
CA ASN A 449 -5.70 -11.19 6.95
C ASN A 449 -5.50 -10.05 7.94
N LEU A 450 -5.92 -10.23 9.21
CA LEU A 450 -5.68 -9.26 10.27
C LEU A 450 -4.19 -9.01 10.46
N ARG A 451 -3.36 -10.06 10.52
CA ARG A 451 -1.91 -9.90 10.64
C ARG A 451 -1.33 -9.16 9.44
N LEU A 452 -1.73 -9.54 8.22
CA LEU A 452 -1.32 -8.83 7.00
C LEU A 452 -1.66 -7.33 7.07
N ALA A 453 -2.89 -7.00 7.46
CA ALA A 453 -3.33 -5.61 7.58
C ALA A 453 -2.53 -4.83 8.63
N VAL A 454 -2.22 -5.45 9.77
CA VAL A 454 -1.42 -4.83 10.83
C VAL A 454 0.02 -4.61 10.38
N PHE A 455 0.69 -5.59 9.77
CA PHE A 455 2.07 -5.40 9.27
C PHE A 455 2.16 -4.32 8.18
N LEU A 456 1.19 -4.27 7.26
CA LEU A 456 1.11 -3.21 6.26
C LEU A 456 0.86 -1.84 6.89
N LEU A 457 -0.06 -1.76 7.86
CA LEU A 457 -0.35 -0.53 8.59
C LEU A 457 0.88 -0.04 9.34
N ASP A 458 1.56 -0.90 10.09
CA ASP A 458 2.75 -0.53 10.85
C ASP A 458 3.87 -0.05 9.93
N ARG A 459 4.05 -0.68 8.76
CA ARG A 459 5.03 -0.22 7.77
C ARG A 459 4.70 1.17 7.22
N ILE A 460 3.42 1.44 6.92
CA ILE A 460 2.94 2.78 6.51
C ILE A 460 3.18 3.79 7.63
N LEU A 461 2.83 3.44 8.87
CA LEU A 461 2.97 4.31 10.03
C LEU A 461 4.43 4.66 10.31
N VAL A 462 5.34 3.69 10.26
CA VAL A 462 6.79 3.95 10.42
C VAL A 462 7.34 4.78 9.26
N GLY A 463 6.80 4.62 8.04
CA GLY A 463 7.17 5.47 6.91
C GLY A 463 6.76 6.93 7.12
N LEU A 464 5.55 7.17 7.63
CA LEU A 464 5.03 8.51 7.89
C LEU A 464 5.65 9.13 9.15
N PHE A 465 5.85 8.32 10.18
CA PHE A 465 6.31 8.70 11.51
C PHE A 465 7.51 7.83 11.91
N PRO A 466 8.70 8.09 11.34
CA PRO A 466 9.92 7.32 11.64
C PRO A 466 10.31 7.36 13.13
N GLU A 467 9.86 8.40 13.86
CA GLU A 467 10.01 8.51 15.31
C GLU A 467 9.36 7.35 16.09
N LEU A 468 8.33 6.68 15.53
CA LEU A 468 7.72 5.50 16.15
C LEU A 468 8.69 4.31 16.21
N ALA A 469 9.66 4.25 15.30
CA ALA A 469 10.71 3.23 15.28
C ALA A 469 11.99 3.68 16.02
N GLY A 470 11.95 4.83 16.70
CA GLY A 470 13.09 5.36 17.47
C GLY A 470 14.11 6.13 16.63
N PHE A 471 13.81 6.48 15.37
CA PHE A 471 14.67 7.35 14.58
C PHE A 471 14.41 8.82 14.93
N PRO A 472 15.44 9.61 15.30
CA PRO A 472 15.28 11.04 15.48
C PRO A 472 15.01 11.75 14.14
N MET A 473 14.18 12.79 14.17
CA MET A 473 13.84 13.66 13.02
C MET A 473 15.05 14.41 12.46
#